data_AF-A0A9X8M2C6-F1
#
_entry.id   AF-A0A9X8M2C6-F1
#
_cell.length_a   1.000
_cell.length_b   1.000
_cell.length_c   1.000
_cell.angle_alpha   90.00
_cell.angle_beta   90.00
_cell.angle_gamma   90.00
#
_symmetry.space_group_name_H-M   'P 1'
#
loop_
_entity.id
_entity.type
_entity.pdbx_description
1 polymer ?
#
loop_
_entity_poly.entity_id
_entity_poly.type
_entity_poly.pdbx_seq_one_letter_code
_entity_poly.pdbx_strand_id
1 'polypeptide(L)'
;MYTKIVKYERNGIGVWDQDYESFEVLKEMKPTDNDFFENILKIDDKLYKPCSAYGEYIAVDEIRINYSPVADVRNESGVECPYCGFVDQDTHEFSSNSGETECTNCESEIKYVINAVNNSLGECVEVICHTGPVKLNEPIEI
;
A
#
# COMPACT_ATOMS: atom_id res chain seq x y z
N MET A 1 -3.14 14.35 18.78
CA MET A 1 -4.17 14.93 17.91
C MET A 1 -3.54 15.51 16.67
N TYR A 2 -3.90 14.94 15.53
CA TYR A 2 -3.53 15.41 14.20
C TYR A 2 -4.48 16.52 13.76
N THR A 3 -3.94 17.51 13.06
CA THR A 3 -4.67 18.68 12.56
C THR A 3 -4.38 18.94 11.08
N LYS A 4 -3.36 18.30 10.50
CA LYS A 4 -2.91 18.52 9.12
C LYS A 4 -2.57 17.22 8.42
N ILE A 5 -2.89 17.16 7.13
CA ILE A 5 -2.42 16.14 6.19
C ILE A 5 -1.42 16.81 5.24
N VAL A 6 -0.23 16.23 5.13
CA VAL A 6 0.86 16.73 4.31
C VAL A 6 1.30 15.69 3.28
N LYS A 7 1.78 16.16 2.14
CA LYS A 7 2.37 15.29 1.13
C LYS A 7 3.72 14.78 1.60
N TYR A 8 3.92 13.47 1.60
CA TYR A 8 5.19 12.88 1.96
C TYR A 8 6.24 13.14 0.87
N GLU A 9 7.39 13.65 1.27
CA GLU A 9 8.54 13.84 0.38
C GLU A 9 9.64 12.82 0.70
N ARG A 10 9.89 11.90 -0.25
CA ARG A 10 10.98 10.93 -0.13
C ARG A 10 12.32 11.60 -0.41
N ASN A 11 12.95 12.12 0.65
CA ASN A 11 14.26 12.80 0.56
C ASN A 11 15.48 11.86 0.53
N GLY A 12 15.30 10.61 0.10
CA GLY A 12 16.36 9.60 -0.01
C GLY A 12 16.55 8.73 1.25
N ILE A 13 17.31 7.65 1.10
CA ILE A 13 17.57 6.67 2.16
C ILE A 13 18.44 7.31 3.24
N GLY A 14 17.99 7.28 4.50
CA GLY A 14 18.78 7.74 5.65
C GLY A 14 18.48 9.15 6.15
N VAL A 15 17.53 9.87 5.55
CA VAL A 15 17.05 11.16 6.06
C VAL A 15 15.91 10.92 7.04
N TRP A 16 16.28 10.62 8.28
CA TRP A 16 15.35 10.25 9.36
C TRP A 16 14.74 11.46 10.08
N ASP A 17 15.32 12.65 9.90
CA ASP A 17 14.83 13.90 10.47
C ASP A 17 13.94 14.61 9.45
N GLN A 18 12.65 14.28 9.48
CA GLN A 18 11.67 14.95 8.64
C GLN A 18 11.04 16.09 9.43
N ASP A 19 11.26 17.31 8.96
CA ASP A 19 10.54 18.49 9.40
C ASP A 19 9.20 18.55 8.65
N TYR A 20 8.18 17.85 9.18
CA TYR A 20 6.85 17.77 8.56
C TYR A 20 6.21 19.16 8.40
N GLU A 21 6.66 20.15 9.19
CA GLU A 21 6.21 21.54 9.08
C GLU A 21 6.61 22.18 7.75
N SER A 22 7.66 21.64 7.09
CA SER A 22 8.13 22.10 5.78
C SER A 22 7.41 21.45 4.59
N PHE A 23 6.64 20.39 4.81
CA PHE A 23 5.97 19.65 3.74
C PHE A 23 4.74 20.38 3.21
N GLU A 24 4.38 20.10 1.96
CA GLU A 24 3.18 20.64 1.33
C GLU A 24 1.92 20.20 2.10
N VAL A 25 1.20 21.16 2.69
CA VAL A 25 -0.09 20.91 3.35
C VAL A 25 -1.15 20.67 2.29
N LEU A 26 -1.69 19.45 2.26
CA LEU A 26 -2.78 19.05 1.38
C LEU A 26 -4.14 19.40 1.98
N LYS A 27 -4.27 19.31 3.30
CA LYS A 27 -5.54 19.57 4.00
C LYS A 27 -5.32 19.94 5.47
N GLU A 28 -6.02 20.98 5.94
CA GLU A 28 -6.22 21.26 7.36
C GLU A 28 -7.53 20.64 7.84
N MET A 29 -7.55 20.12 9.07
CA MET A 29 -8.70 19.42 9.64
C MET A 29 -8.89 19.71 11.13
N LYS A 30 -10.07 19.37 11.66
CA LYS A 30 -10.32 19.43 13.10
C LYS A 30 -9.40 18.44 13.83
N PRO A 31 -8.95 18.75 15.06
CA PRO A 31 -8.14 17.83 15.86
C PRO A 31 -8.79 16.46 15.96
N THR A 32 -8.04 15.42 15.62
CA THR A 32 -8.47 14.02 15.68
C THR A 32 -7.35 13.14 16.21
N ASP A 33 -7.70 12.06 16.91
CA ASP A 33 -6.74 11.02 17.32
C ASP A 33 -6.69 9.84 16.35
N ASN A 34 -7.46 9.90 15.25
CA ASN A 34 -7.38 8.93 14.16
C ASN A 34 -6.22 9.28 13.22
N ASP A 35 -5.30 8.34 13.03
CA ASP A 35 -4.15 8.44 12.10
C ASP A 35 -4.47 7.97 10.67
N PHE A 36 -5.63 7.35 10.47
CA PHE A 36 -6.16 6.88 9.19
C PHE A 36 -5.30 5.86 8.45
N PHE A 37 -4.35 5.17 9.11
CA PHE A 37 -3.43 4.25 8.42
C PHE A 37 -4.13 3.10 7.67
N GLU A 38 -5.33 2.73 8.11
CA GLU A 38 -6.15 1.67 7.49
C GLU A 38 -7.04 2.19 6.33
N ASN A 39 -6.96 3.48 5.99
CA ASN A 39 -7.86 4.12 5.03
C ASN A 39 -7.14 4.62 3.77
N ILE A 40 -7.89 4.63 2.66
CA ILE A 40 -7.55 5.46 1.50
C ILE A 40 -8.24 6.81 1.68
N LEU A 41 -7.45 7.89 1.66
CA LEU A 41 -7.96 9.25 1.81
C LEU A 41 -8.22 9.87 0.45
N LYS A 42 -9.39 10.48 0.28
CA LYS A 42 -9.71 11.30 -0.89
C LYS A 42 -9.67 12.78 -0.52
N ILE A 43 -8.82 13.53 -1.23
CA ILE A 43 -8.62 14.98 -1.05
C ILE A 43 -8.55 15.60 -2.44
N ASP A 44 -9.45 16.53 -2.76
CA ASP A 44 -9.51 17.24 -4.06
C ASP A 44 -9.41 16.31 -5.28
N ASP A 45 -10.23 15.26 -5.29
CA ASP A 45 -10.31 14.20 -6.32
C ASP A 45 -9.05 13.33 -6.50
N LYS A 46 -8.04 13.50 -5.66
CA LYS A 46 -6.87 12.62 -5.59
C LYS A 46 -6.98 11.64 -4.43
N LEU A 47 -6.30 10.51 -4.57
CA LEU A 47 -6.26 9.45 -3.57
C LEU A 47 -4.89 9.38 -2.92
N TYR A 48 -4.89 9.17 -1.61
CA TYR A 48 -3.69 9.18 -0.79
C TYR A 48 -3.70 8.05 0.23
N LYS A 49 -2.52 7.50 0.51
CA LYS A 49 -2.28 6.53 1.57
C LYS A 49 -1.48 7.18 2.69
N PRO A 50 -1.97 7.20 3.94
CA PRO A 50 -1.13 7.53 5.09
C PRO A 50 0.07 6.58 5.19
N CYS A 51 1.26 7.17 5.29
CA CYS A 51 2.52 6.42 5.32
C CYS A 51 3.37 6.77 6.54
N SER A 52 3.11 7.89 7.20
CA SER A 52 3.73 8.23 8.48
C SER A 52 2.97 9.32 9.21
N ALA A 53 3.21 9.48 10.52
CA ALA A 53 2.59 10.51 11.33
C ALA A 53 3.56 11.00 12.41
N TYR A 54 3.61 12.31 12.61
CA TYR A 54 4.48 12.94 13.61
C TYR A 54 3.91 14.27 14.08
N GLY A 55 3.91 14.50 15.40
CA GLY A 55 3.35 15.72 15.99
C GLY A 55 1.85 15.86 15.66
N GLU A 56 1.50 16.96 14.98
CA GLU A 56 0.12 17.24 14.51
C GLU A 56 -0.12 16.83 13.04
N TYR A 57 0.85 16.19 12.40
CA TYR A 57 0.86 15.95 10.95
C TYR A 57 0.70 14.46 10.62
N ILE A 58 -0.10 14.18 9.59
CA ILE A 58 -0.16 12.88 8.91
C ILE A 58 0.44 13.07 7.53
N ALA A 59 1.50 12.34 7.20
CA ALA A 59 2.10 12.35 5.88
C ALA A 59 1.52 11.24 5.01
N VAL A 60 1.25 11.57 3.75
CA VAL A 60 0.61 10.67 2.80
C VAL A 60 1.36 10.59 1.46
N ASP A 61 1.35 9.40 0.86
CA ASP A 61 1.79 9.17 -0.53
C ASP A 61 0.56 9.18 -1.46
N GLU A 62 0.67 9.81 -2.63
CA GLU A 62 -0.40 9.77 -3.66
C GLU A 62 -0.46 8.35 -4.26
N ILE A 63 -1.66 7.78 -4.35
CA ILE A 63 -1.90 6.44 -4.91
C ILE A 63 -2.94 6.47 -6.04
N ARG A 64 -3.03 5.37 -6.77
CA ARG A 64 -4.05 5.16 -7.81
C ARG A 64 -4.80 3.86 -7.54
N ILE A 65 -6.09 3.84 -7.88
CA ILE A 65 -6.96 2.68 -7.74
C ILE A 65 -7.58 2.34 -9.09
N ASN A 66 -7.45 1.07 -9.47
CA ASN A 66 -8.21 0.42 -10.52
C ASN A 66 -9.52 -0.11 -9.94
N TYR A 67 -10.63 0.55 -10.25
CA TYR A 67 -11.97 0.15 -9.81
C TYR A 67 -12.54 -1.04 -10.59
N SER A 68 -11.83 -1.56 -11.59
CA SER A 68 -12.21 -2.74 -12.37
C SER A 68 -11.01 -3.66 -12.59
N PRO A 69 -10.47 -4.25 -11.51
CA PRO A 69 -9.31 -5.14 -11.57
C PRO A 69 -9.60 -6.43 -12.35
N VAL A 70 -8.54 -6.97 -12.98
CA VAL A 70 -8.58 -8.33 -13.53
C VAL A 70 -8.51 -9.37 -12.41
N ALA A 71 -9.08 -10.55 -12.65
CA ALA A 71 -9.22 -11.59 -11.63
C ALA A 71 -7.96 -12.44 -11.37
N ASP A 72 -6.94 -12.33 -12.23
CA ASP A 72 -5.71 -13.14 -12.21
C ASP A 72 -4.53 -12.31 -12.74
N VAL A 73 -3.87 -11.58 -11.85
CA VAL A 73 -2.62 -10.85 -12.16
C VAL A 73 -1.45 -11.79 -11.91
N ARG A 74 -0.66 -12.06 -12.95
CA ARG A 74 0.56 -12.88 -12.86
C ARG A 74 1.79 -11.98 -12.81
N ASN A 75 2.66 -12.18 -11.81
CA ASN A 75 3.90 -11.41 -11.64
C ASN A 75 5.02 -12.28 -11.06
N GLU A 76 6.21 -12.26 -11.67
CA GLU A 76 7.40 -12.99 -11.17
C GLU A 76 8.25 -12.21 -10.16
N SER A 77 7.91 -10.94 -9.91
CA SER A 77 8.63 -10.06 -8.97
C SER A 77 8.02 -10.02 -7.57
N GLY A 78 6.80 -10.55 -7.38
CA GLY A 78 6.11 -10.53 -6.10
C GLY A 78 4.59 -10.59 -6.21
N VAL A 79 3.91 -10.48 -5.08
CA VAL A 79 2.44 -10.43 -4.97
C VAL A 79 1.97 -9.03 -5.37
N GLU A 80 1.44 -8.90 -6.60
CA GLU A 80 0.95 -7.61 -7.11
C GLU A 80 -0.51 -7.37 -6.70
N CYS A 81 -0.81 -6.21 -6.12
CA CYS A 81 -2.18 -5.82 -5.82
C CYS A 81 -2.93 -5.44 -7.11
N PRO A 82 -4.06 -6.10 -7.45
CA PRO A 82 -4.81 -5.81 -8.67
C PRO A 82 -5.51 -4.44 -8.63
N TYR A 83 -5.71 -3.86 -7.43
CA TYR A 83 -6.30 -2.54 -7.26
C TYR A 83 -5.29 -1.41 -7.47
N CYS A 84 -4.13 -1.44 -6.82
CA CYS A 84 -3.19 -0.31 -6.87
C CYS A 84 -1.89 -0.57 -7.63
N GLY A 85 -1.64 -1.82 -8.06
CA GLY A 85 -0.41 -2.22 -8.77
C GLY A 85 0.84 -2.28 -7.89
N PHE A 86 0.70 -2.12 -6.57
CA PHE A 86 1.83 -2.30 -5.64
C PHE A 86 2.28 -3.76 -5.65
N VAL A 87 3.60 -4.00 -5.69
CA VAL A 87 4.19 -5.34 -5.69
C VAL A 87 4.89 -5.58 -4.36
N ASP A 88 4.37 -6.53 -3.59
CA ASP A 88 5.02 -7.03 -2.38
C ASP A 88 6.05 -8.09 -2.75
N GLN A 89 7.33 -7.75 -2.55
CA GLN A 89 8.47 -8.61 -2.88
C GLN A 89 8.82 -9.60 -1.76
N ASP A 90 8.28 -9.40 -0.55
CA ASP A 90 8.60 -10.18 0.63
C ASP A 90 7.69 -11.42 0.73
N THR A 91 7.53 -12.14 -0.38
CA THR A 91 6.62 -13.29 -0.51
C THR A 91 6.90 -14.43 0.48
N HIS A 92 8.10 -14.45 1.07
CA HIS A 92 8.53 -15.40 2.09
C HIS A 92 7.97 -15.12 3.49
N GLU A 93 7.44 -13.92 3.74
CA GLU A 93 6.80 -13.56 5.01
C GLU A 93 5.32 -13.98 5.09
N PHE A 94 4.77 -14.42 3.97
CA PHE A 94 3.39 -14.91 3.90
C PHE A 94 3.27 -16.24 4.65
N SER A 95 2.17 -16.40 5.40
CA SER A 95 1.94 -17.57 6.25
C SER A 95 1.72 -18.87 5.47
N SER A 96 1.39 -18.78 4.19
CA SER A 96 1.17 -19.90 3.28
C SER A 96 1.50 -19.50 1.84
N ASN A 97 1.57 -20.50 0.94
CA ASN A 97 1.71 -20.26 -0.50
C ASN A 97 0.40 -19.86 -1.18
N SER A 98 -0.71 -19.77 -0.45
CA SER A 98 -2.00 -19.34 -0.99
C SER A 98 -2.93 -18.91 0.12
N GLY A 99 -3.72 -17.87 -0.12
CA GLY A 99 -4.69 -17.38 0.85
C GLY A 99 -5.27 -16.03 0.47
N GLU A 100 -5.80 -15.34 1.47
CA GLU A 100 -6.23 -13.94 1.40
C GLU A 100 -5.31 -13.10 2.31
N THR A 101 -5.09 -11.85 1.93
CA THR A 101 -4.30 -10.87 2.69
C THR A 101 -4.78 -9.46 2.35
N GLU A 102 -4.29 -8.47 3.10
CA GLU A 102 -4.48 -7.05 2.80
C GLU A 102 -3.26 -6.50 2.06
N CYS A 103 -3.51 -5.68 1.03
CA CYS A 103 -2.42 -5.00 0.34
C CYS A 103 -1.83 -3.91 1.24
N THR A 104 -0.55 -4.03 1.58
CA THR A 104 0.20 -3.09 2.42
C THR A 104 0.34 -1.67 1.85
N ASN A 105 -0.25 -1.36 0.68
CA ASN A 105 -0.25 -0.02 0.08
C ASN A 105 -1.64 0.61 -0.03
N CYS A 106 -2.70 -0.15 -0.24
CA CYS A 106 -4.06 0.39 -0.34
C CYS A 106 -5.05 -0.26 0.62
N GLU A 107 -4.56 -1.15 1.49
CA GLU A 107 -5.30 -1.91 2.51
C GLU A 107 -6.52 -2.67 1.96
N SER A 108 -6.52 -2.94 0.65
CA SER A 108 -7.58 -3.70 -0.02
C SER A 108 -7.33 -5.19 0.13
N GLU A 109 -8.39 -5.96 0.33
CA GLU A 109 -8.33 -7.41 0.46
C GLU A 109 -8.06 -8.04 -0.91
N ILE A 110 -7.05 -8.89 -0.96
CA ILE A 110 -6.63 -9.62 -2.15
C ILE A 110 -6.45 -11.10 -1.81
N LYS A 111 -6.60 -11.95 -2.81
CA LYS A 111 -6.20 -13.36 -2.72
C LYS A 111 -4.95 -13.59 -3.54
N TYR A 112 -4.14 -14.56 -3.13
CA TYR A 112 -2.87 -14.85 -3.77
C TYR A 112 -2.60 -16.36 -3.85
N VAL A 113 -1.74 -16.73 -4.81
CA VAL A 113 -1.06 -18.02 -4.92
C VAL A 113 0.40 -17.75 -5.30
N ILE A 114 1.34 -18.34 -4.58
CA ILE A 114 2.78 -18.24 -4.77
C ILE A 114 3.29 -19.62 -5.18
N ASN A 115 3.80 -19.73 -6.40
CA ASN A 115 4.31 -20.98 -6.96
C ASN A 115 5.83 -20.90 -7.12
N ALA A 116 6.55 -21.72 -6.35
CA ALA A 116 7.97 -21.95 -6.58
C ALA A 116 8.15 -23.02 -7.66
N VAL A 117 8.90 -22.73 -8.71
CA VAL A 117 9.29 -23.70 -9.73
C VAL A 117 10.69 -24.18 -9.39
N ASN A 118 10.83 -25.50 -9.26
CA ASN A 118 12.08 -26.14 -8.90
C ASN A 118 12.66 -26.91 -10.09
N ASN A 119 13.99 -26.86 -10.24
CA ASN A 119 14.68 -27.70 -11.20
C ASN A 119 14.75 -29.17 -10.74
N SER A 120 15.34 -30.06 -11.55
CA SER A 120 15.48 -31.48 -11.22
C SER A 120 16.37 -31.77 -9.99
N LEU A 121 17.11 -30.77 -9.51
CA LEU A 121 17.94 -30.85 -8.30
C LEU A 121 17.18 -30.37 -7.04
N GLY A 122 15.95 -29.87 -7.19
CA GLY A 122 15.15 -29.30 -6.10
C GLY A 122 15.50 -27.85 -5.76
N GLU A 123 16.26 -27.16 -6.61
CA GLU A 123 16.60 -25.74 -6.42
C GLU A 123 15.49 -24.86 -7.02
N CYS A 124 15.07 -23.84 -6.28
CA CYS A 124 14.11 -22.85 -6.75
C CYS A 124 14.76 -21.99 -7.85
N VAL A 125 14.17 -22.00 -9.04
CA VAL A 125 14.66 -21.24 -10.20
C VAL A 125 13.82 -19.99 -10.48
N GLU A 126 12.53 -20.02 -10.11
CA GLU A 126 11.62 -18.89 -10.27
C GLU A 126 10.48 -18.99 -9.23
N VAL A 127 9.94 -17.84 -8.86
CA VAL A 127 8.71 -17.73 -8.07
C VAL A 127 7.70 -16.97 -8.92
N ILE A 128 6.54 -17.58 -9.14
CA ILE A 128 5.45 -16.99 -9.93
C ILE A 128 4.28 -16.74 -8.98
N CYS A 129 3.92 -15.47 -8.84
CA CYS A 129 2.77 -15.07 -8.04
C CYS A 129 1.55 -14.83 -8.94
N HIS A 130 0.40 -15.24 -8.45
CA HIS A 130 -0.91 -14.94 -9.01
C HIS A 130 -1.76 -14.25 -7.96
N THR A 131 -2.44 -13.18 -8.31
CA THR A 131 -3.32 -12.46 -7.38
C THR A 131 -4.67 -12.16 -7.99
N GLY A 132 -5.68 -12.02 -7.14
CA GLY A 132 -7.02 -11.63 -7.54
C GLY A 132 -7.67 -10.68 -6.52
N PRO A 133 -8.60 -9.84 -6.96
CA PRO A 133 -9.35 -8.94 -6.09
C PRO A 133 -10.31 -9.72 -5.21
N VAL A 134 -10.42 -9.33 -3.94
CA VAL A 134 -11.47 -9.81 -3.01
C VAL A 134 -12.39 -8.65 -2.68
N LYS A 135 -11.86 -7.57 -2.09
CA LYS A 135 -12.65 -6.40 -1.69
C LYS A 135 -11.79 -5.13 -1.69
N LEU A 136 -12.31 -4.08 -2.32
CA LEU A 136 -11.68 -2.76 -2.33
C LEU A 136 -11.81 -2.11 -0.94
N ASN A 137 -10.74 -1.51 -0.45
CA ASN A 137 -10.82 -0.54 0.63
C ASN A 137 -11.36 0.77 0.05
N GLU A 138 -12.62 1.08 0.34
CA GLU A 138 -13.29 2.22 -0.25
C GLU A 138 -12.70 3.54 0.27
N PRO A 139 -12.34 4.49 -0.62
CA PRO A 139 -11.84 5.78 -0.18
C PRO A 139 -12.82 6.56 0.69
N ILE A 140 -12.30 7.25 1.70
CA ILE A 140 -13.06 8.17 2.55
C ILE A 140 -12.74 9.62 2.18
N GLU A 141 -13.77 10.47 2.16
CA GLU A 141 -13.61 11.92 1.95
C GLU A 141 -13.14 12.59 3.24
N ILE A 142 -12.15 13.48 3.13
CA ILE A 142 -11.57 14.25 4.25
C ILE A 142 -11.82 15.76 4.10
#